data_AF-A0A7J6CGI6-F1
#
_entry.id   AF-A0A7J6CGI6-F1
#
_cell.length_a   1.000
_cell.length_b   1.000
_cell.length_c   1.000
_cell.angle_alpha   90.00
_cell.angle_beta   90.00
_cell.angle_gamma   90.00
#
_symmetry.space_group_name_H-M   'P 1'
#
loop_
_entity.id
_entity.type
_entity.pdbx_description
1 polymer ?
#
loop_
_entity_poly.entity_id
_entity_poly.type
_entity_poly.pdbx_seq_one_letter_code
_entity_poly.pdbx_strand_id
1 'polypeptide(L)'
;MEFLFEFLFTPLSTSGLVFLFSLAAVALVHLNTRPKPLQPPTDLSRQTVGVAGGARKTTLLKDDNLISYLYEDAKTLYEVFQRGLRVSVNGPCLGYRKKGKPYQWLKYKQVSDRAEFLGSGLIHRGQKPSQESYIGILPRTGQSGL
;
A
#
# COMPACT_ATOMS: atom_id res chain seq x y z
N MET A 1 -46.61 20.37 -13.58
CA MET A 1 -45.47 21.18 -14.08
C MET A 1 -45.60 22.61 -13.56
N GLU A 2 -46.77 23.26 -13.71
CA GLU A 2 -47.04 24.63 -13.23
C GLU A 2 -46.76 24.88 -11.72
N PHE A 3 -47.16 23.97 -10.82
CA PHE A 3 -46.95 24.12 -9.37
C PHE A 3 -45.48 24.22 -8.95
N LEU A 4 -44.59 23.55 -9.70
CA LEU A 4 -43.16 23.54 -9.42
C LEU A 4 -42.51 24.85 -9.87
N PHE A 5 -43.00 25.42 -10.98
CA PHE A 5 -42.59 26.75 -11.45
C PHE A 5 -43.09 27.85 -10.51
N GLU A 6 -44.35 27.80 -10.06
CA GLU A 6 -44.85 28.82 -9.10
C GLU A 6 -44.08 28.81 -7.78
N PHE A 7 -43.77 27.63 -7.23
CA PHE A 7 -42.93 27.50 -6.04
C PHE A 7 -41.51 28.09 -6.26
N LEU A 8 -40.92 27.85 -7.44
CA LEU A 8 -39.60 28.37 -7.81
C LEU A 8 -39.57 29.90 -8.02
N PHE A 9 -40.71 30.53 -8.33
CA PHE A 9 -40.80 31.98 -8.62
C PHE A 9 -41.47 32.81 -7.51
N THR A 10 -41.77 32.23 -6.34
CA THR A 10 -42.14 33.03 -5.16
C THR A 10 -40.91 33.75 -4.58
N PRO A 11 -41.04 34.99 -4.06
CA PRO A 11 -39.93 35.70 -3.45
C PRO A 11 -39.41 34.91 -2.25
N LEU A 12 -38.18 34.41 -2.37
CA LEU A 12 -37.56 33.58 -1.34
C LEU A 12 -37.41 34.39 -0.04
N SER A 13 -37.87 33.83 1.08
CA SER A 13 -37.70 34.45 2.40
C SER A 13 -36.23 34.78 2.66
N THR A 14 -35.96 35.88 3.37
CA THR A 14 -34.61 36.36 3.69
C THR A 14 -33.73 35.25 4.31
N SER A 15 -34.32 34.40 5.15
CA SER A 15 -33.63 33.25 5.75
C SER A 15 -33.24 32.18 4.73
N GLY A 16 -34.07 31.96 3.70
CA GLY A 16 -33.78 31.03 2.60
C GLY A 16 -32.65 31.55 1.71
N LEU A 17 -32.60 32.85 1.45
CA LEU A 17 -31.49 33.49 0.72
C LEU A 17 -30.17 33.33 1.47
N VAL A 18 -30.13 33.66 2.77
CA VAL A 18 -28.93 33.50 3.60
C VAL A 18 -28.46 32.04 3.62
N PHE A 19 -29.38 31.09 3.73
CA PHE A 19 -29.04 29.67 3.68
C PHE A 19 -28.39 29.26 2.35
N LEU A 20 -28.97 29.64 1.20
CA LEU A 20 -28.39 29.34 -0.11
C LEU A 20 -27.02 29.98 -0.31
N PHE A 21 -26.85 31.25 0.09
CA PHE A 21 -25.56 31.92 0.02
C PHE A 21 -24.52 31.27 0.93
N SER A 22 -24.92 30.83 2.12
CA SER A 22 -24.02 30.11 3.04
C SER A 22 -23.59 28.75 2.46
N LEU A 23 -24.53 27.99 1.87
CA LEU A 23 -24.23 26.73 1.19
C LEU A 23 -23.30 26.93 -0.01
N ALA A 24 -23.57 27.96 -0.82
CA ALA A 24 -22.74 28.32 -1.95
C ALA A 24 -21.33 28.72 -1.52
N ALA A 25 -21.21 29.54 -0.46
CA ALA A 25 -19.91 29.92 0.10
C ALA A 25 -19.14 28.71 0.64
N VAL A 26 -19.79 27.82 1.39
CA VAL A 26 -19.18 26.58 1.89
C VAL A 26 -18.73 25.67 0.75
N ALA A 27 -19.56 25.50 -0.28
CA ALA A 27 -19.22 24.70 -1.46
C ALA A 27 -18.01 25.29 -2.21
N LEU A 28 -17.98 26.61 -2.42
CA LEU A 28 -16.84 27.29 -3.04
C LEU A 28 -15.56 27.17 -2.23
N VAL A 29 -15.64 27.38 -0.91
CA VAL A 29 -14.50 27.19 -0.02
C VAL A 29 -14.02 25.74 -0.11
N HIS A 30 -14.91 24.76 0.01
CA HIS A 30 -14.55 23.35 -0.11
C HIS A 30 -13.91 23.01 -1.46
N LEU A 31 -14.46 23.50 -2.58
CA LEU A 31 -13.91 23.26 -3.91
C LEU A 31 -12.54 23.92 -4.11
N ASN A 32 -12.28 25.06 -3.46
CA ASN A 32 -11.00 25.76 -3.51
C ASN A 32 -9.95 25.19 -2.53
N THR A 33 -10.37 24.65 -1.39
CA THR A 33 -9.47 24.08 -0.37
C THR A 33 -9.31 22.57 -0.47
N ARG A 34 -10.08 21.87 -1.33
CA ARG A 34 -9.96 20.42 -1.46
C ARG A 34 -8.55 20.03 -1.91
N PRO A 35 -7.97 18.96 -1.35
CA PRO A 35 -6.69 18.46 -1.81
C PRO A 35 -6.78 18.09 -3.29
N LYS A 36 -5.74 18.43 -4.05
CA LYS A 36 -5.65 18.03 -5.45
C LYS A 36 -5.61 16.49 -5.52
N PRO A 37 -6.29 15.86 -6.48
CA PRO A 37 -6.15 14.44 -6.72
C PRO A 37 -4.67 14.08 -6.91
N LEU A 38 -4.20 13.05 -6.20
CA LEU A 38 -2.84 12.54 -6.35
C LEU A 38 -2.65 12.09 -7.81
N GLN A 39 -1.72 12.72 -8.50
CA GLN A 39 -1.34 12.30 -9.84
C GLN A 39 -0.36 11.13 -9.70
N PRO A 40 -0.57 10.02 -10.41
CA PRO A 40 0.39 8.92 -10.38
C PRO A 40 1.73 9.41 -10.95
N PRO A 41 2.86 8.97 -10.38
CA PRO A 41 4.18 9.39 -10.84
C PRO A 41 4.54 8.85 -12.23
N THR A 42 3.73 7.94 -12.77
CA THR A 42 3.85 7.40 -14.13
C THR A 42 2.48 7.31 -14.80
N ASP A 43 2.47 7.39 -16.13
CA ASP A 43 1.36 6.98 -16.96
C ASP A 43 0.98 5.52 -16.65
N LEU A 44 -0.29 5.29 -16.34
CA LEU A 44 -0.83 3.96 -15.99
C LEU A 44 -0.91 3.03 -17.21
N SER A 45 -1.02 3.58 -18.41
CA SER A 45 -1.01 2.80 -19.66
C SER A 45 0.41 2.38 -20.05
N ARG A 46 1.43 3.00 -19.46
CA ARG A 46 2.84 2.77 -19.75
C ARG A 46 3.69 2.79 -18.48
N GLN A 47 3.48 1.83 -17.59
CA GLN A 47 4.22 1.72 -16.32
C GLN A 47 5.61 1.09 -16.46
N THR A 48 5.90 0.47 -17.61
CA THR A 48 7.17 -0.18 -17.88
C THR A 48 7.66 0.09 -19.30
N VAL A 49 8.98 0.14 -19.46
CA VAL A 49 9.67 0.26 -20.75
C VAL A 49 10.62 -0.92 -20.93
N GLY A 50 10.78 -1.37 -22.18
CA GLY A 50 11.73 -2.44 -22.50
C GLY A 50 13.17 -1.96 -22.37
N VAL A 51 14.04 -2.86 -21.92
CA VAL A 51 15.50 -2.68 -21.92
C VAL A 51 16.15 -3.78 -22.76
N ALA A 52 17.46 -3.67 -22.98
CA ALA A 52 18.21 -4.69 -23.71
C ALA A 52 18.00 -6.09 -23.12
N GLY A 53 17.92 -7.11 -23.98
CA GLY A 53 17.73 -8.51 -23.55
C GLY A 53 16.29 -8.91 -23.21
N GLY A 54 15.29 -8.07 -23.53
CA GLY A 54 13.87 -8.41 -23.36
C GLY A 54 13.32 -8.22 -21.94
N ALA A 55 14.16 -7.77 -21.00
CA ALA A 55 13.71 -7.33 -19.69
C ALA A 55 12.93 -6.01 -19.77
N ARG A 56 12.21 -5.67 -18.70
CA ARG A 56 11.44 -4.42 -18.59
C ARG A 56 11.81 -3.70 -17.29
N LYS A 57 11.92 -2.37 -17.35
CA LYS A 57 12.11 -1.51 -16.17
C LYS A 57 10.91 -0.61 -15.95
N THR A 58 10.74 -0.10 -14.73
CA THR A 58 9.74 0.95 -14.47
C THR A 58 10.14 2.24 -15.18
N THR A 59 9.14 2.96 -15.68
CA THR A 59 9.27 4.33 -16.22
C THR A 59 9.76 5.36 -15.20
N LEU A 60 9.72 5.03 -13.90
CA LEU A 60 10.22 5.90 -12.83
C LEU A 60 11.75 5.98 -12.79
N LEU A 61 12.46 5.01 -13.36
CA LEU A 61 13.92 5.03 -13.47
C LEU A 61 14.34 5.90 -14.67
N LYS A 62 15.18 6.91 -14.40
CA LYS A 62 15.68 7.84 -15.43
C LYS A 62 16.69 7.19 -16.38
N ASP A 63 17.50 6.28 -15.87
CA ASP A 63 18.58 5.58 -16.56
C ASP A 63 18.38 4.05 -16.49
N ASP A 64 19.28 3.29 -17.12
CA ASP A 64 19.30 1.82 -17.08
C ASP A 64 20.02 1.27 -15.83
N ASN A 65 20.41 2.15 -14.90
CA ASN A 65 21.05 1.76 -13.65
C ASN A 65 19.98 1.23 -12.68
N LEU A 66 20.01 -0.07 -12.44
CA LEU A 66 19.09 -0.69 -11.50
C LEU A 66 19.45 -0.33 -10.07
N ILE A 67 18.43 -0.03 -9.26
CA ILE A 67 18.58 0.20 -7.82
C ILE A 67 18.87 -1.16 -7.16
N SER A 68 20.07 -1.31 -6.59
CA SER A 68 20.49 -2.53 -5.90
C SER A 68 20.04 -2.58 -4.44
N TYR A 69 19.94 -1.44 -3.77
CA TYR A 69 19.41 -1.29 -2.42
C TYR A 69 18.84 0.12 -2.23
N LEU A 70 17.87 0.26 -1.33
CA LEU A 70 17.26 1.56 -1.00
C LEU A 70 17.94 2.24 0.20
N TYR A 71 18.48 1.46 1.13
CA TYR A 71 19.13 1.95 2.34
C TYR A 71 20.51 1.29 2.50
N GLU A 72 21.50 2.08 2.89
CA GLU A 72 22.88 1.59 3.09
C GLU A 72 22.99 0.50 4.16
N ASP A 73 22.10 0.53 5.16
CA ASP A 73 22.04 -0.43 6.25
C ASP A 73 21.12 -1.63 5.97
N ALA A 74 20.64 -1.77 4.73
CA ALA A 74 19.75 -2.86 4.32
C ALA A 74 20.02 -3.32 2.88
N LYS A 75 21.09 -4.10 2.72
CA LYS A 75 21.55 -4.65 1.43
C LYS A 75 21.11 -6.09 1.21
N THR A 76 20.78 -6.82 2.29
CA THR A 76 20.21 -8.17 2.23
C THR A 76 18.75 -8.20 2.67
N LEU A 77 17.99 -9.22 2.26
CA LEU A 77 16.61 -9.41 2.72
C LEU A 77 16.52 -9.53 4.25
N TYR A 78 17.52 -10.14 4.89
CA TYR A 78 17.60 -10.22 6.35
C TYR A 78 17.74 -8.83 6.97
N GLU A 79 18.66 -8.00 6.47
CA GLU A 79 18.86 -6.64 6.97
C GLU A 79 17.63 -5.74 6.70
N VAL A 80 16.96 -5.89 5.56
CA VAL A 80 15.69 -5.21 5.26
C VAL A 80 14.64 -5.53 6.33
N PHE A 81 14.53 -6.82 6.70
CA PHE A 81 13.61 -7.24 7.75
C PHE A 81 14.00 -6.69 9.13
N GLN A 82 15.29 -6.75 9.51
CA GLN A 82 15.77 -6.20 10.78
C GLN A 82 15.59 -4.67 10.86
N ARG A 83 15.82 -3.96 9.75
CA ARG A 83 15.51 -2.53 9.64
C ARG A 83 14.02 -2.29 9.86
N GLY A 84 13.15 -3.08 9.22
CA GLY A 84 11.70 -3.03 9.41
C GLY A 84 11.28 -3.18 10.89
N LEU A 85 11.86 -4.14 11.60
CA LEU A 85 11.64 -4.34 13.03
C LEU A 85 12.02 -3.10 13.86
N ARG A 86 13.20 -2.52 13.58
CA ARG A 86 13.70 -1.33 14.28
C ARG A 86 12.86 -0.08 14.01
N VAL A 87 12.62 0.24 12.73
CA VAL A 87 11.94 1.50 12.35
C VAL A 87 10.45 1.48 12.65
N SER A 88 9.82 0.31 12.63
CA SER A 88 8.39 0.15 12.97
C SER A 88 8.14 0.07 14.47
N VAL A 89 9.19 -0.02 15.30
CA VAL A 89 9.10 -0.25 16.75
C VAL A 89 8.25 -1.48 17.05
N ASN A 90 8.58 -2.61 16.40
CA ASN A 90 7.83 -3.86 16.49
C ASN A 90 6.34 -3.73 16.09
N GLY A 91 6.08 -2.97 15.02
CA GLY A 91 4.74 -2.76 14.46
C GLY A 91 4.18 -3.98 13.70
N PRO A 92 3.00 -3.84 13.07
CA PRO A 92 2.42 -4.85 12.18
C PRO A 92 3.37 -5.20 11.01
N CYS A 93 3.54 -6.49 10.73
CA CYS A 93 4.44 -7.00 9.70
C CYS A 93 3.70 -7.90 8.70
N LEU A 94 3.06 -8.98 9.17
CA LEU A 94 2.40 -9.96 8.31
C LEU A 94 0.90 -10.01 8.57
N GLY A 95 0.12 -9.60 7.59
CA GLY A 95 -1.34 -9.63 7.62
C GLY A 95 -1.90 -10.98 7.17
N TYR A 96 -2.89 -11.51 7.89
CA TYR A 96 -3.67 -12.67 7.46
C TYR A 96 -5.14 -12.48 7.79
N ARG A 97 -6.02 -13.16 7.05
CA ARG A 97 -7.47 -13.06 7.23
C ARG A 97 -8.12 -14.42 7.20
N LYS A 98 -8.98 -14.68 8.19
CA LYS A 98 -9.88 -15.84 8.18
C LYS A 98 -11.18 -15.45 7.48
N LYS A 99 -11.83 -16.40 6.79
CA LYS A 99 -13.12 -16.16 6.10
C LYS A 99 -14.11 -15.49 7.07
N GLY A 100 -14.72 -14.38 6.64
CA GLY A 100 -15.71 -13.63 7.42
C GLY A 100 -15.15 -12.87 8.64
N LYS A 101 -13.83 -12.76 8.80
CA LYS A 101 -13.19 -12.00 9.90
C LYS A 101 -12.35 -10.84 9.35
N PRO A 102 -12.09 -9.79 10.17
CA PRO A 102 -11.17 -8.73 9.81
C PRO A 102 -9.73 -9.26 9.68
N TYR A 103 -8.87 -8.48 9.02
CA TYR A 103 -7.44 -8.75 8.98
C TYR A 103 -6.85 -8.77 10.39
N GLN A 104 -5.96 -9.73 10.61
CA GLN A 104 -5.13 -9.85 11.80
C GLN A 104 -3.67 -9.69 11.37
N TRP A 105 -2.84 -9.16 12.27
CA TRP A 105 -1.45 -8.83 11.95
C TRP A 105 -0.51 -9.46 12.98
N LEU A 106 0.54 -10.12 12.48
CA LEU A 106 1.69 -10.49 13.30
C LEU A 106 2.64 -9.31 13.38
N LYS A 107 3.20 -9.08 14.57
CA LYS A 107 4.25 -8.08 14.77
C LYS A 107 5.59 -8.55 14.20
N TYR A 108 6.49 -7.62 13.87
CA TYR A 108 7.82 -7.94 13.36
C TYR A 108 8.58 -8.95 14.25
N LYS A 109 8.58 -8.77 15.57
CA LYS A 109 9.29 -9.67 16.49
C LYS A 109 8.72 -11.09 16.45
N GLN A 110 7.39 -11.23 16.39
CA GLN A 110 6.75 -12.53 16.29
C GLN A 110 7.11 -13.26 14.98
N VAL A 111 7.24 -12.52 13.87
CA VAL A 111 7.68 -13.09 12.59
C VAL A 111 9.17 -13.46 12.66
N SER A 112 10.00 -12.61 13.26
CA SER A 112 11.43 -12.87 13.49
C SER A 112 11.65 -14.15 14.28
N ASP A 113 10.96 -14.30 15.41
CA ASP A 113 11.12 -15.45 16.31
C ASP A 113 10.71 -16.74 15.61
N ARG A 114 9.62 -16.72 14.82
CA ARG A 114 9.19 -17.87 14.02
C ARG A 114 10.21 -18.26 12.96
N ALA A 115 10.81 -17.27 12.29
CA ALA A 115 11.85 -17.51 11.29
C ALA A 115 13.12 -18.11 11.94
N GLU A 116 13.50 -17.60 13.11
CA GLU A 116 14.64 -18.10 13.88
C GLU A 116 14.42 -19.53 14.37
N PHE A 117 13.23 -19.85 14.89
CA PHE A 117 12.89 -21.21 15.29
C PHE A 117 12.90 -22.18 14.10
N LEU A 118 12.35 -21.77 12.95
CA LEU A 118 12.39 -22.58 11.73
C LEU A 118 13.83 -22.83 11.27
N GLY A 119 14.66 -21.77 11.19
CA GLY A 119 16.06 -21.86 10.80
C GLY A 119 16.88 -22.74 11.74
N SER A 120 16.70 -22.57 13.05
CA SER A 120 17.36 -23.37 14.08
C SER A 120 16.98 -24.85 13.97
N GLY A 121 15.70 -25.13 13.71
CA GLY A 121 15.21 -26.49 13.47
C GLY A 121 15.85 -27.15 12.23
N LEU A 122 16.03 -26.39 11.15
CA LEU A 122 16.69 -26.89 9.93
C LEU A 122 18.16 -27.21 10.20
N ILE A 123 18.89 -26.33 10.89
CA ILE A 123 20.29 -26.55 11.25
C ILE A 123 20.43 -27.78 12.16
N HIS A 124 19.56 -27.89 13.17
CA HIS A 124 19.55 -29.05 14.07
C HIS A 124 19.29 -30.37 13.33
N ARG A 125 18.54 -30.35 12.23
CA ARG A 125 18.29 -31.52 11.36
C ARG A 125 19.41 -31.80 10.35
N GLY A 126 20.54 -31.09 10.44
CA GLY A 126 21.72 -31.31 9.61
C GLY A 126 21.79 -30.46 8.35
N GLN A 127 20.88 -29.49 8.16
CA GLN A 127 21.04 -28.54 7.06
C GLN A 127 22.17 -27.56 7.33
N LYS A 128 23.02 -27.37 6.31
CA LYS A 128 24.16 -26.46 6.41
C LYS A 128 23.72 -25.05 5.99
N PRO A 129 24.07 -23.99 6.75
CA PRO A 129 23.86 -22.62 6.29
C PRO A 129 24.87 -22.31 5.18
N SER A 130 24.47 -22.53 3.92
CA SER A 130 25.30 -22.30 2.73
C SER A 130 24.45 -21.86 1.53
N GLN A 131 25.07 -21.16 0.58
CA GLN A 131 24.46 -20.82 -0.73
C GLN A 131 24.24 -22.06 -1.62
N GLU A 132 24.89 -23.18 -1.29
CA GLU A 132 24.72 -24.47 -1.98
C GLU A 132 23.59 -25.31 -1.39
N SER A 133 22.99 -24.87 -0.28
CA SER A 133 21.89 -25.57 0.39
C SER A 133 20.55 -25.03 -0.09
N TYR A 134 19.72 -25.92 -0.65
CA TYR A 134 18.43 -25.57 -1.21
C TYR A 134 17.28 -26.08 -0.32
N ILE A 135 16.29 -25.23 -0.11
CA ILE A 135 15.09 -25.57 0.67
C ILE A 135 13.87 -25.40 -0.24
N GLY A 136 13.19 -26.50 -0.52
CA GLY A 136 11.91 -26.48 -1.24
C GLY A 136 10.80 -25.94 -0.34
N ILE A 137 10.17 -24.83 -0.73
CA ILE A 137 9.00 -24.28 -0.06
C ILE A 137 7.79 -24.46 -0.98
N LEU A 138 6.82 -25.26 -0.56
CA LEU A 138 5.51 -25.33 -1.22
C LEU A 138 4.55 -24.37 -0.52
N PRO A 139 4.27 -23.19 -1.09
CA PRO A 139 3.33 -22.26 -0.48
C PRO A 139 1.91 -22.79 -0.63
N ARG A 140 1.14 -22.69 0.45
CA ARG A 140 -0.33 -22.78 0.39
C ARG A 140 -0.88 -21.39 0.65
N THR A 141 -1.33 -20.71 -0.39
CA THR A 141 -2.16 -19.53 -0.24
C THR A 141 -3.51 -19.98 0.32
N GLY A 142 -3.94 -19.39 1.44
CA GLY A 142 -5.24 -19.69 2.01
C GLY A 142 -6.33 -19.43 0.97
N GLN A 143 -7.35 -20.31 0.90
CA GLN A 143 -8.52 -20.08 0.07
C GLN A 143 -9.19 -18.77 0.52
N SER A 144 -8.80 -17.65 -0.08
CA SER A 144 -9.60 -16.44 -0.10
C SER A 144 -10.78 -16.75 -1.00
N GLY A 145 -11.85 -17.29 -0.42
CA GLY A 145 -13.13 -17.33 -1.11
C GLY A 145 -13.46 -15.91 -1.53
N LEU A 146 -13.38 -15.66 -2.84
CA LEU A 146 -14.24 -14.72 -3.52
C LEU A 146 -15.65 -15.31 -3.54
#